data_AF-A0A8J7TLE5-F1
#
_entry.id   AF-A0A8J7TLE5-F1
#
_cell.length_a   1.000
_cell.length_b   1.000
_cell.length_c   1.000
_cell.angle_alpha   90.00
_cell.angle_beta   90.00
_cell.angle_gamma   90.00
#
_symmetry.space_group_name_H-M   'P 1'
#
loop_
_entity.id
_entity.type
_entity.pdbx_description
1 polymer ?
#
loop_
_entity_poly.entity_id
_entity_poly.type
_entity_poly.pdbx_seq_one_letter_code
_entity_poly.pdbx_strand_id
1 'polypeptide(L)'
;MKLKGRVDELAMFASMAGMKLSSSQFEPGKTKVEAVRNGSSAFYCGIQSGDLISNIQASEDFLKVDFKRDGKAYSSMVPIKLSVYRRKLKEGISDPQPGPVNKSIKSGLNFDDTMLKALAAKLSHYHIVFLIDRSVSMDGGLRYGRSDISRFTYLRQELQDFSGSVLPLLGDKKNVSVITFNEDFEEKEIADSAGLTAIFDGLTPEGATNFSKPFSYVFEKYKSQPLLVILFSDGFANRGESVDQLIARASKQMDLSICIFQIGKDEDGEKIIKRLDSSLESLGAERDVVSVKDFSYLFDHGLKAALYELLRAAN
;
A
#
# COMPACT_ATOMS: atom_id res chain seq x y z
N MET A 1 20.87 13.62 14.21
CA MET A 1 22.26 14.03 13.90
C MET A 1 22.23 15.11 12.81
N LYS A 2 23.06 16.17 12.88
CA LYS A 2 23.18 17.14 11.78
C LYS A 2 24.13 16.58 10.73
N LEU A 3 23.66 16.40 9.49
CA LEU A 3 24.44 15.84 8.39
C LEU A 3 25.43 16.89 7.87
N LYS A 4 26.59 17.00 8.52
CA LYS A 4 27.70 17.85 8.06
C LYS A 4 28.77 16.98 7.39
N GLY A 5 28.81 16.97 6.05
CA GLY A 5 30.01 16.61 5.30
C GLY A 5 30.36 15.13 5.09
N ARG A 6 29.51 14.16 5.45
CA ARG A 6 29.68 12.77 5.02
C ARG A 6 28.88 12.50 3.75
N VAL A 7 29.59 12.46 2.62
CA VAL A 7 29.09 12.35 1.25
C VAL A 7 28.11 11.18 1.08
N ASP A 8 28.38 10.06 1.75
CA ASP A 8 27.59 8.83 1.59
C ASP A 8 26.32 8.81 2.45
N GLU A 9 26.34 9.37 3.65
CA GLU A 9 25.19 9.35 4.57
C GLU A 9 24.06 10.24 4.07
N LEU A 10 24.37 11.44 3.58
CA LEU A 10 23.35 12.36 3.04
C LEU A 10 22.67 11.79 1.80
N ALA A 11 23.46 11.31 0.84
CA ALA A 11 22.94 10.73 -0.40
C ALA A 11 22.06 9.51 -0.09
N MET A 12 22.50 8.68 0.87
CA MET A 12 21.73 7.56 1.41
C MET A 12 20.40 8.01 2.00
N PHE A 13 20.38 8.96 2.95
CA PHE A 13 19.14 9.42 3.58
C PHE A 13 18.17 10.08 2.59
N ALA A 14 18.70 10.87 1.67
CA ALA A 14 17.90 11.46 0.61
C ALA A 14 17.29 10.39 -0.29
N SER A 15 18.08 9.38 -0.69
CA SER A 15 17.62 8.24 -1.48
C SER A 15 16.51 7.46 -0.76
N MET A 16 16.67 7.19 0.54
CA MET A 16 15.65 6.52 1.38
C MET A 16 14.34 7.31 1.44
N ALA A 17 14.43 8.63 1.54
CA ALA A 17 13.27 9.52 1.48
C ALA A 17 12.67 9.61 0.07
N GLY A 18 13.33 9.06 -0.96
CA GLY A 18 12.96 9.14 -2.37
C GLY A 18 13.26 10.49 -3.01
N MET A 19 14.30 11.16 -2.55
CA MET A 19 14.83 12.40 -3.12
C MET A 19 16.17 12.15 -3.83
N LYS A 20 16.36 12.81 -4.97
CA LYS A 20 17.67 12.97 -5.60
C LYS A 20 18.15 14.40 -5.37
N LEU A 21 19.34 14.55 -4.79
CA LEU A 21 19.95 15.86 -4.52
C LEU A 21 20.97 16.21 -5.59
N SER A 22 21.15 17.51 -5.84
CA SER A 22 22.12 18.04 -6.80
C SER A 22 23.57 17.86 -6.38
N SER A 23 23.80 17.53 -5.11
CA SER A 23 25.11 17.24 -4.55
C SER A 23 24.96 16.24 -3.41
N SER A 24 25.90 15.32 -3.34
CA SER A 24 26.09 14.42 -2.19
C SER A 24 26.73 15.12 -0.99
N GLN A 25 27.29 16.32 -1.18
CA GLN A 25 27.70 17.22 -0.11
C GLN A 25 26.61 18.25 0.19
N PHE A 26 26.15 18.26 1.44
CA PHE A 26 25.14 19.23 1.87
C PHE A 26 25.76 20.62 2.05
N GLU A 27 25.28 21.57 1.25
CA GLU A 27 25.54 22.99 1.41
C GLU A 27 24.20 23.73 1.61
N PRO A 28 23.95 24.30 2.81
CA PRO A 28 22.73 25.04 3.09
C PRO A 28 22.43 26.12 2.05
N GLY A 29 21.23 26.07 1.47
CA GLY A 29 20.76 27.05 0.48
C GLY A 29 21.35 26.87 -0.93
N LYS A 30 22.19 25.85 -1.15
CA LYS A 30 22.75 25.51 -2.47
C LYS A 30 22.40 24.09 -2.92
N THR A 31 22.28 23.14 -2.00
CA THR A 31 21.83 21.79 -2.33
C THR A 31 20.36 21.84 -2.75
N LYS A 32 20.10 21.41 -3.99
CA LYS A 32 18.77 21.42 -4.60
C LYS A 32 18.21 20.00 -4.67
N VAL A 33 16.90 19.86 -4.53
CA VAL A 33 16.19 18.63 -4.90
C VAL A 33 16.07 18.60 -6.44
N GLU A 34 16.78 17.70 -7.08
CA GLU A 34 16.72 17.52 -8.54
C GLU A 34 15.47 16.75 -8.95
N ALA A 35 15.14 15.71 -8.19
CA ALA A 35 13.98 14.88 -8.45
C ALA A 35 13.42 14.35 -7.13
N VAL A 36 12.11 14.11 -7.12
CA VAL A 36 11.42 13.39 -6.06
C VAL A 36 10.71 12.22 -6.73
N ARG A 37 10.97 11.00 -6.26
CA ARG A 37 10.29 9.80 -6.75
C ARG A 37 8.80 9.92 -6.41
N ASN A 38 7.93 9.86 -7.41
CA ASN A 38 6.48 9.95 -7.18
C ASN A 38 6.03 8.88 -6.19
N GLY A 39 5.25 9.30 -5.20
CA GLY A 39 4.76 8.43 -4.13
C GLY A 39 5.82 8.02 -3.09
N SER A 40 7.03 8.60 -3.09
CA SER A 40 7.94 8.47 -1.96
C SER A 40 7.43 9.21 -0.72
N SER A 41 8.01 8.92 0.45
CA SER A 41 7.78 9.72 1.66
C SER A 41 8.00 11.21 1.41
N ALA A 42 9.07 11.58 0.67
CA ALA A 42 9.32 12.99 0.35
C ALA A 42 8.23 13.61 -0.54
N PHE A 43 7.69 12.85 -1.50
CA PHE A 43 6.59 13.31 -2.35
C PHE A 43 5.35 13.64 -1.51
N TYR A 44 4.95 12.74 -0.61
CA TYR A 44 3.78 12.95 0.25
C TYR A 44 3.99 14.02 1.31
N CYS A 45 5.23 14.20 1.77
CA CYS A 45 5.60 15.31 2.65
C CYS A 45 5.77 16.65 1.90
N GLY A 46 5.35 16.73 0.64
CA GLY A 46 5.23 17.98 -0.12
C GLY A 46 6.56 18.51 -0.67
N ILE A 47 7.63 17.72 -0.64
CA ILE A 47 8.92 18.08 -1.25
C ILE A 47 8.82 17.89 -2.77
N GLN A 48 9.40 18.81 -3.52
CA GLN A 48 9.31 18.86 -4.97
C GLN A 48 10.68 19.10 -5.61
N SER A 49 10.81 18.69 -6.88
CA SER A 49 11.95 19.13 -7.70
C SER A 49 11.96 20.65 -7.75
N GLY A 50 13.12 21.27 -7.53
CA GLY A 50 13.22 22.72 -7.40
C GLY A 50 13.61 23.20 -6.01
N ASP A 51 13.23 22.46 -4.97
CA ASP A 51 13.38 22.91 -3.59
C ASP A 51 14.84 23.08 -3.19
N LEU A 52 15.15 24.20 -2.53
CA LEU A 52 16.47 24.51 -2.01
C LEU A 52 16.56 24.11 -0.55
N ILE A 53 17.36 23.09 -0.23
CA ILE A 53 17.49 22.58 1.13
C ILE A 53 18.31 23.57 1.97
N SER A 54 17.72 24.05 3.04
CA SER A 54 18.32 24.97 4.00
C SER A 54 18.87 24.25 5.24
N ASN A 55 18.25 23.14 5.64
CA ASN A 55 18.73 22.26 6.70
C ASN A 55 18.17 20.84 6.49
N ILE A 56 18.97 19.84 6.85
CA ILE A 56 18.59 18.43 6.75
C ILE A 56 19.15 17.67 7.95
N GLN A 57 18.29 16.96 8.66
CA GLN A 57 18.63 16.24 9.88
C GLN A 57 18.00 14.85 9.86
N ALA A 58 18.84 13.83 9.99
CA ALA A 58 18.38 12.45 10.09
C ALA A 58 18.23 12.03 11.56
N SER A 59 17.15 11.31 11.85
CA SER A 59 16.94 10.44 13.01
C SER A 59 16.75 9.00 12.51
N GLU A 60 16.46 8.04 13.40
CA GLU A 60 16.22 6.64 13.01
C GLU A 60 14.97 6.46 12.13
N ASP A 61 13.91 7.23 12.42
CA ASP A 61 12.58 7.06 11.83
C ASP A 61 12.14 8.20 10.91
N PHE A 62 12.89 9.31 10.88
CA PHE A 62 12.53 10.46 10.04
C PHE A 62 13.74 11.29 9.59
N LEU A 63 13.54 11.95 8.47
CA LEU A 63 14.41 12.96 7.91
C LEU A 63 13.68 14.30 8.00
N LYS A 64 14.14 15.17 8.90
CA LYS A 64 13.66 16.55 8.94
C LYS A 64 14.35 17.34 7.84
N VAL A 65 13.57 17.90 6.92
CA VAL A 65 14.03 18.70 5.79
C VAL A 65 13.41 20.08 5.88
N ASP A 66 14.25 21.10 6.06
CA ASP A 66 13.83 22.50 5.96
C ASP A 66 14.28 23.02 4.58
N PHE A 67 13.36 23.54 3.79
CA PHE A 67 13.63 23.94 2.40
C PHE A 67 12.96 25.26 2.02
N LYS A 68 13.47 25.90 0.95
CA LYS A 68 12.89 27.09 0.35
C LYS A 68 12.32 26.78 -1.03
N ARG A 69 11.11 27.30 -1.27
CA ARG A 69 10.43 27.29 -2.58
C ARG A 69 9.85 28.67 -2.83
N ASP A 70 10.18 29.27 -3.97
CA ASP A 70 9.71 30.60 -4.37
C ASP A 70 9.86 31.67 -3.27
N GLY A 71 11.02 31.65 -2.59
CA GLY A 71 11.34 32.58 -1.50
C GLY A 71 10.69 32.28 -0.14
N LYS A 72 9.73 31.36 -0.07
CA LYS A 72 9.09 30.92 1.19
C LYS A 72 9.83 29.74 1.80
N ALA A 73 9.87 29.68 3.13
CA ALA A 73 10.49 28.59 3.89
C ALA A 73 9.44 27.58 4.35
N TYR A 74 9.79 26.30 4.26
CA TYR A 74 8.96 25.15 4.61
C TYR A 74 9.78 24.17 5.46
N SER A 75 9.09 23.33 6.22
CA SER A 75 9.69 22.25 7.01
C SER A 75 8.83 21.01 6.88
N SER A 76 9.47 19.88 6.57
CA SER A 76 8.83 18.57 6.44
C SER A 76 9.55 17.55 7.29
N MET A 77 8.80 16.71 8.02
CA MET A 77 9.32 15.49 8.63
C MET A 77 8.98 14.33 7.71
N VAL A 78 10.00 13.80 7.02
CA VAL A 78 9.86 12.75 6.03
C VAL A 78 10.16 11.40 6.67
N PRO A 79 9.19 10.47 6.79
CA PRO A 79 9.44 9.15 7.34
C PRO A 79 10.53 8.40 6.57
N ILE A 80 11.51 7.85 7.29
CA ILE A 80 12.55 6.95 6.79
C ILE A 80 12.72 5.79 7.79
N LYS A 81 13.20 4.61 7.40
CA LYS A 81 13.57 3.57 8.39
C LYS A 81 15.00 3.08 8.19
N LEU A 82 15.92 3.62 8.99
CA LEU A 82 17.35 3.26 9.00
C LEU A 82 17.59 1.77 9.26
N SER A 83 16.79 1.17 10.13
CA SER A 83 16.88 -0.25 10.48
C SER A 83 16.62 -1.17 9.28
N VAL A 84 15.62 -0.83 8.46
CA VAL A 84 15.26 -1.56 7.23
C VAL A 84 16.40 -1.45 6.21
N TYR A 85 16.94 -0.25 6.01
CA TYR A 85 18.04 -0.03 5.06
C TYR A 85 19.34 -0.73 5.49
N ARG A 86 19.71 -0.66 6.76
CA ARG A 86 20.87 -1.40 7.31
C ARG A 86 20.74 -2.91 7.13
N ARG A 87 19.52 -3.44 7.16
CA ARG A 87 19.23 -4.84 6.87
C ARG A 87 19.45 -5.15 5.38
N LYS A 88 18.88 -4.35 4.47
CA LYS A 88 19.09 -4.49 3.01
C LYS A 88 20.58 -4.49 2.62
N LEU A 89 21.38 -3.60 3.22
CA LEU A 89 22.83 -3.54 3.00
C LEU A 89 23.56 -4.81 3.46
N LYS A 90 23.18 -5.37 4.62
CA LYS A 90 23.74 -6.65 5.10
C LYS A 90 23.36 -7.83 4.20
N GLU A 91 22.20 -7.77 3.59
CA GLU A 91 21.66 -8.80 2.71
C GLU A 91 22.07 -8.61 1.23
N GLY A 92 22.85 -7.57 0.91
CA GLY A 92 23.33 -7.31 -0.45
C GLY A 92 22.24 -6.90 -1.43
N ILE A 93 21.08 -6.45 -0.95
CA ILE A 93 19.93 -6.05 -1.76
C ILE A 93 20.13 -4.60 -2.20
N SER A 94 20.42 -4.37 -3.48
CA SER A 94 20.48 -3.03 -4.07
C SER A 94 19.08 -2.50 -4.41
N ASP A 95 18.83 -1.23 -4.11
CA ASP A 95 17.63 -0.55 -4.61
C ASP A 95 17.72 -0.42 -6.15
N PRO A 96 16.65 -0.73 -6.91
CA PRO A 96 16.63 -0.53 -8.34
C PRO A 96 16.83 0.95 -8.71
N GLN A 97 17.55 1.19 -9.81
CA GLN A 97 17.80 2.53 -10.36
C GLN A 97 16.57 3.05 -11.14
N PRO A 98 16.21 4.34 -11.02
CA PRO A 98 15.03 4.90 -11.67
C PRO A 98 15.18 5.06 -13.18
N GLY A 99 14.22 4.51 -13.93
CA GLY A 99 14.01 4.79 -15.35
C GLY A 99 13.13 6.03 -15.59
N PRO A 100 13.16 6.62 -16.81
CA PRO A 100 12.38 7.82 -17.13
C PRO A 100 10.88 7.55 -17.21
N VAL A 101 10.09 8.45 -16.64
CA VAL A 101 8.62 8.39 -16.54
C VAL A 101 7.99 9.05 -17.77
N ASN A 102 7.21 8.28 -18.54
CA ASN A 102 6.23 8.84 -19.50
C ASN A 102 4.82 8.53 -19.01
N LYS A 103 4.06 9.59 -18.67
CA LYS A 103 2.62 9.53 -18.41
C LYS A 103 1.89 9.30 -19.74
N SER A 104 1.37 8.09 -19.96
CA SER A 104 0.08 7.87 -20.63
C SER A 104 -0.33 6.41 -20.45
N ILE A 105 -0.96 6.07 -19.33
CA ILE A 105 -1.74 4.84 -19.25
C ILE A 105 -3.12 5.23 -19.78
N LYS A 106 -3.47 4.73 -20.97
CA LYS A 106 -4.82 4.83 -21.51
C LYS A 106 -5.72 3.97 -20.63
N SER A 107 -6.62 4.58 -19.89
CA SER A 107 -7.57 3.94 -18.99
C SER A 107 -8.49 2.98 -19.76
N GLY A 108 -8.37 1.69 -19.49
CA GLY A 108 -9.45 0.73 -19.74
C GLY A 108 -10.53 0.97 -18.68
N LEU A 109 -11.80 1.04 -19.09
CA LEU A 109 -12.97 1.48 -18.31
C LEU A 109 -12.96 2.96 -17.87
N ASN A 110 -13.82 3.77 -18.50
CA ASN A 110 -14.27 5.05 -17.93
C ASN A 110 -15.20 4.74 -16.75
N PHE A 111 -14.66 4.62 -15.55
CA PHE A 111 -15.43 4.42 -14.34
C PHE A 111 -16.22 5.70 -14.01
N ASP A 112 -17.54 5.68 -14.21
CA ASP A 112 -18.41 6.86 -14.10
C ASP A 112 -19.12 6.95 -12.73
N ASP A 113 -19.82 8.07 -12.51
CA ASP A 113 -20.57 8.34 -11.28
C ASP A 113 -21.68 7.32 -11.00
N THR A 114 -22.24 6.69 -12.04
CA THR A 114 -23.29 5.68 -11.89
C THR A 114 -22.69 4.40 -11.34
N MET A 115 -21.56 3.96 -11.90
CA MET A 115 -20.80 2.82 -11.41
C MET A 115 -20.29 3.06 -9.98
N LEU A 116 -19.84 4.28 -9.68
CA LEU A 116 -19.38 4.67 -8.35
C LEU A 116 -20.49 4.57 -7.30
N LYS A 117 -21.69 5.05 -7.59
CA LYS A 117 -22.85 4.93 -6.70
C LYS A 117 -23.29 3.47 -6.52
N ALA A 118 -23.27 2.69 -7.60
CA ALA A 118 -23.60 1.26 -7.53
C ALA A 118 -22.59 0.49 -6.67
N LEU A 119 -21.30 0.80 -6.81
CA LEU A 119 -20.25 0.24 -5.95
C LEU A 119 -20.51 0.60 -4.47
N ALA A 120 -20.73 1.89 -4.17
CA ALA A 120 -20.99 2.34 -2.80
C ALA A 120 -22.24 1.67 -2.20
N ALA A 121 -23.30 1.50 -2.98
CA ALA A 121 -24.51 0.80 -2.56
C ALA A 121 -24.21 -0.65 -2.16
N LYS A 122 -23.46 -1.40 -3.00
CA LYS A 122 -23.04 -2.77 -2.68
C LYS A 122 -22.19 -2.83 -1.41
N LEU A 123 -21.21 -1.92 -1.29
CA LEU A 123 -20.32 -1.85 -0.15
C LEU A 123 -21.05 -1.53 1.17
N SER A 124 -22.13 -0.76 1.12
CA SER A 124 -22.91 -0.38 2.31
C SER A 124 -23.62 -1.54 3.03
N HIS A 125 -23.63 -2.74 2.43
CA HIS A 125 -24.15 -3.96 3.04
C HIS A 125 -23.17 -4.64 3.98
N TYR A 126 -21.87 -4.33 3.85
CA TYR A 126 -20.81 -5.03 4.55
C TYR A 126 -20.15 -4.16 5.62
N HIS A 127 -19.58 -4.81 6.63
CA HIS A 127 -18.39 -4.29 7.28
C HIS A 127 -17.19 -4.59 6.39
N ILE A 128 -16.43 -3.55 6.05
CA ILE A 128 -15.32 -3.61 5.11
C ILE A 128 -14.02 -3.65 5.91
N VAL A 129 -13.20 -4.67 5.68
CA VAL A 129 -11.87 -4.77 6.26
C VAL A 129 -10.83 -4.78 5.16
N PHE A 130 -10.01 -3.74 5.10
CA PHE A 130 -8.80 -3.72 4.28
C PHE A 130 -7.66 -4.43 5.02
N LEU A 131 -7.25 -5.61 4.55
CA LEU A 131 -6.03 -6.28 5.00
C LEU A 131 -4.87 -5.85 4.09
N ILE A 132 -3.94 -5.09 4.64
CA ILE A 132 -2.82 -4.50 3.89
C ILE A 132 -1.51 -5.15 4.34
N ASP A 133 -0.91 -5.91 3.44
CA ASP A 133 0.44 -6.44 3.63
C ASP A 133 1.44 -5.28 3.67
N ARG A 134 2.27 -5.26 4.72
CA ARG A 134 3.39 -4.33 4.89
C ARG A 134 4.69 -5.08 5.15
N SER A 135 4.85 -6.30 4.64
CA SER A 135 6.10 -7.06 4.67
C SER A 135 7.17 -6.43 3.78
N VAL A 136 8.44 -6.81 3.95
CA VAL A 136 9.58 -6.24 3.19
C VAL A 136 9.39 -6.31 1.67
N SER A 137 8.74 -7.36 1.16
CA SER A 137 8.54 -7.56 -0.28
C SER A 137 7.66 -6.48 -0.92
N MET A 138 6.79 -5.84 -0.13
CA MET A 138 5.97 -4.71 -0.55
C MET A 138 6.78 -3.42 -0.82
N ASP A 139 8.05 -3.35 -0.39
CA ASP A 139 8.98 -2.28 -0.79
C ASP A 139 9.62 -2.54 -2.17
N GLY A 140 9.46 -3.74 -2.71
CA GLY A 140 9.90 -4.08 -4.07
C GLY A 140 9.12 -3.32 -5.14
N GLY A 141 9.71 -3.21 -6.33
CA GLY A 141 9.04 -2.61 -7.49
C GLY A 141 7.87 -3.47 -8.01
N LEU A 142 7.00 -2.87 -8.81
CA LEU A 142 5.81 -3.53 -9.35
C LEU A 142 6.10 -4.71 -10.29
N ARG A 143 7.30 -4.75 -10.90
CA ARG A 143 7.68 -5.75 -11.93
C ARG A 143 6.67 -5.83 -13.09
N TYR A 144 5.94 -4.74 -13.32
CA TYR A 144 4.94 -4.60 -14.39
C TYR A 144 4.78 -3.12 -14.74
N GLY A 145 4.56 -2.83 -16.02
CA GLY A 145 4.56 -1.46 -16.53
C GLY A 145 5.94 -0.81 -16.47
N ARG A 146 5.99 0.50 -16.81
CA ARG A 146 7.23 1.31 -16.82
C ARG A 146 7.45 2.11 -15.53
N SER A 147 6.62 1.90 -14.52
CA SER A 147 6.59 2.67 -13.27
C SER A 147 7.52 2.07 -12.22
N ASP A 148 8.50 2.86 -11.78
CA ASP A 148 9.45 2.52 -10.71
C ASP A 148 8.97 3.03 -9.34
N ILE A 149 7.76 2.61 -8.95
CA ILE A 149 7.25 2.82 -7.59
C ILE A 149 7.19 1.49 -6.85
N SER A 150 7.30 1.52 -5.52
CA SER A 150 7.12 0.29 -4.74
C SER A 150 5.66 -0.17 -4.77
N ARG A 151 5.44 -1.46 -4.56
CA ARG A 151 4.10 -2.06 -4.41
C ARG A 151 3.28 -1.35 -3.35
N PHE A 152 3.89 -1.07 -2.19
CA PHE A 152 3.26 -0.34 -1.09
C PHE A 152 2.87 1.08 -1.50
N THR A 153 3.73 1.75 -2.29
CA THR A 153 3.44 3.09 -2.82
C THR A 153 2.27 3.09 -3.79
N TYR A 154 2.25 2.13 -4.71
CA TYR A 154 1.14 1.95 -5.65
C TYR A 154 -0.17 1.71 -4.90
N LEU A 155 -0.16 0.78 -3.95
CA LEU A 155 -1.34 0.47 -3.15
C LEU A 155 -1.86 1.68 -2.38
N ARG A 156 -0.97 2.49 -1.81
CA ARG A 156 -1.34 3.75 -1.15
C ARG A 156 -2.09 4.68 -2.11
N GLN A 157 -1.65 4.81 -3.37
CA GLN A 157 -2.30 5.68 -4.37
C GLN A 157 -3.70 5.17 -4.71
N GLU A 158 -3.84 3.86 -4.95
CA GLU A 158 -5.13 3.23 -5.25
C GLU A 158 -6.14 3.41 -4.10
N LEU A 159 -5.69 3.21 -2.86
CA LEU A 159 -6.56 3.37 -1.70
C LEU A 159 -6.87 4.85 -1.39
N GLN A 160 -5.97 5.79 -1.71
CA GLN A 160 -6.25 7.22 -1.63
C GLN A 160 -7.33 7.63 -2.64
N ASP A 161 -7.24 7.18 -3.90
CA ASP A 161 -8.27 7.43 -4.91
C ASP A 161 -9.63 6.79 -4.53
N PHE A 162 -9.60 5.54 -4.07
CA PHE A 162 -10.78 4.86 -3.55
C PHE A 162 -11.41 5.64 -2.39
N SER A 163 -10.61 6.02 -1.39
CA SER A 163 -11.13 6.67 -0.19
C SER A 163 -11.70 8.06 -0.44
N GLY A 164 -11.10 8.83 -1.36
CA GLY A 164 -11.61 10.13 -1.77
C GLY A 164 -12.93 10.06 -2.54
N SER A 165 -13.17 8.96 -3.26
CA SER A 165 -14.35 8.81 -4.14
C SER A 165 -15.50 8.03 -3.49
N VAL A 166 -15.18 6.94 -2.78
CA VAL A 166 -16.17 5.94 -2.34
C VAL A 166 -16.62 6.17 -0.90
N LEU A 167 -15.70 6.44 0.04
CA LEU A 167 -16.06 6.61 1.45
C LEU A 167 -17.10 7.72 1.71
N PRO A 168 -17.08 8.87 1.01
CA PRO A 168 -18.11 9.89 1.17
C PRO A 168 -19.52 9.38 0.81
N LEU A 169 -19.62 8.40 -0.09
CA LEU A 169 -20.89 7.82 -0.54
C LEU A 169 -21.43 6.74 0.41
N LEU A 170 -20.62 6.25 1.35
CA LEU A 170 -21.07 5.29 2.37
C LEU A 170 -21.90 5.95 3.49
N GLY A 171 -21.95 7.29 3.54
CA GLY A 171 -22.75 8.05 4.50
C GLY A 171 -22.33 7.77 5.95
N ASP A 172 -23.29 7.56 6.85
CA ASP A 172 -23.05 7.27 8.28
C ASP A 172 -22.75 5.79 8.55
N LYS A 173 -22.83 4.92 7.53
CA LYS A 173 -22.58 3.47 7.64
C LYS A 173 -21.09 3.13 7.50
N LYS A 174 -20.20 3.97 8.04
CA LYS A 174 -18.75 3.82 7.85
C LYS A 174 -18.20 2.71 8.73
N ASN A 175 -18.40 1.49 8.26
CA ASN A 175 -17.90 0.27 8.85
C ASN A 175 -16.63 -0.14 8.11
N VAL A 176 -15.59 0.70 8.18
CA VAL A 176 -14.32 0.46 7.47
C VAL A 176 -13.18 0.35 8.47
N SER A 177 -12.65 -0.87 8.57
CA SER A 177 -11.40 -1.14 9.31
C SER A 177 -10.26 -1.32 8.33
N VAL A 178 -9.10 -0.79 8.69
CA VAL A 178 -7.83 -1.05 8.02
C VAL A 178 -6.94 -1.82 8.98
N ILE A 179 -6.52 -3.01 8.58
CA ILE A 179 -5.56 -3.81 9.30
C ILE A 179 -4.31 -3.90 8.46
N THR A 180 -3.22 -3.36 8.99
CA THR A 180 -1.91 -3.50 8.35
C THR A 180 -1.13 -4.62 9.04
N PHE A 181 -0.51 -5.50 8.27
CA PHE A 181 0.10 -6.70 8.83
C PHE A 181 1.45 -7.06 8.21
N ASN A 182 2.31 -7.65 9.04
CA ASN A 182 3.52 -8.38 8.66
C ASN A 182 3.61 -9.65 9.53
N GLU A 183 4.53 -9.75 10.49
CA GLU A 183 4.56 -10.81 11.51
C GLU A 183 3.55 -10.55 12.65
N ASP A 184 3.20 -9.28 12.83
CA ASP A 184 2.15 -8.77 13.72
C ASP A 184 1.18 -7.88 12.92
N PHE A 185 0.08 -7.48 13.54
CA PHE A 185 -0.92 -6.64 12.90
C PHE A 185 -1.42 -5.52 13.81
N GLU A 186 -1.86 -4.43 13.19
CA GLU A 186 -2.51 -3.31 13.86
C GLU A 186 -3.79 -2.97 13.10
N GLU A 187 -4.90 -2.83 13.83
CA GLU A 187 -6.17 -2.38 13.29
C GLU A 187 -6.41 -0.91 13.60
N LYS A 188 -6.92 -0.17 12.61
CA LYS A 188 -7.42 1.19 12.74
C LYS A 188 -8.76 1.33 12.02
N GLU A 189 -9.74 1.85 12.72
CA GLU A 189 -11.00 2.27 12.09
C GLU A 189 -10.79 3.61 11.39
N ILE A 190 -11.35 3.76 10.19
CA ILE A 190 -11.23 4.99 9.41
C ILE A 190 -12.61 5.54 9.06
N ALA A 191 -12.77 6.85 9.25
CA ALA A 191 -13.98 7.57 8.85
C ALA A 191 -13.82 8.28 7.49
N ASP A 192 -12.60 8.51 7.01
CA ASP A 192 -12.36 9.28 5.80
C ASP A 192 -10.98 9.00 5.17
N SER A 193 -10.70 9.69 4.07
CA SER A 193 -9.43 9.62 3.36
C SER A 193 -8.24 10.13 4.19
N ALA A 194 -8.47 11.06 5.13
CA ALA A 194 -7.41 11.59 5.98
C ALA A 194 -6.94 10.52 6.99
N GLY A 195 -7.89 9.78 7.58
CA GLY A 195 -7.59 8.63 8.43
C GLY A 195 -6.74 7.59 7.70
N LEU A 196 -7.13 7.20 6.48
CA LEU A 196 -6.34 6.27 5.67
C LEU A 196 -4.94 6.81 5.35
N THR A 197 -4.83 8.09 4.99
CA THR A 197 -3.52 8.72 4.71
C THR A 197 -2.60 8.67 5.92
N ALA A 198 -3.13 8.96 7.12
CA ALA A 198 -2.37 8.92 8.36
C ALA A 198 -1.84 7.50 8.69
N ILE A 199 -2.57 6.45 8.32
CA ILE A 199 -2.09 5.06 8.45
C ILE A 199 -0.83 4.86 7.62
N PHE A 200 -0.86 5.26 6.35
CA PHE A 200 0.28 5.07 5.45
C PHE A 200 1.48 5.95 5.80
N ASP A 201 1.28 7.16 6.32
CA ASP A 201 2.39 8.05 6.70
C ASP A 201 3.21 7.51 7.87
N GLY A 202 2.60 6.74 8.76
CA GLY A 202 3.29 6.10 9.90
C GLY A 202 3.95 4.76 9.58
N LEU A 203 3.81 4.25 8.35
CA LEU A 203 4.18 2.88 8.02
C LEU A 203 5.26 2.83 6.95
N THR A 204 6.17 1.86 7.11
CA THR A 204 7.04 1.41 6.02
C THR A 204 7.02 -0.11 5.97
N PRO A 205 7.18 -0.70 4.78
CA PRO A 205 7.24 -2.14 4.65
C PRO A 205 8.43 -2.73 5.42
N GLU A 206 8.19 -3.79 6.21
CA GLU A 206 9.17 -4.48 7.02
C GLU A 206 8.67 -5.85 7.52
N GLY A 207 9.58 -6.70 7.97
CA GLY A 207 9.24 -8.01 8.52
C GLY A 207 8.79 -9.02 7.46
N ALA A 208 8.42 -10.21 7.93
CA ALA A 208 7.88 -11.29 7.11
C ALA A 208 6.34 -11.25 7.08
N THR A 209 5.72 -12.06 6.24
CA THR A 209 4.26 -12.09 6.05
C THR A 209 3.59 -13.16 6.93
N ASN A 210 2.54 -12.78 7.66
CA ASN A 210 1.66 -13.68 8.41
C ASN A 210 0.20 -13.30 8.16
N PHE A 211 -0.48 -14.06 7.31
CA PHE A 211 -1.90 -13.88 7.02
C PHE A 211 -2.79 -14.54 8.07
N SER A 212 -2.34 -15.65 8.67
CA SER A 212 -3.15 -16.44 9.59
C SER A 212 -3.68 -15.61 10.77
N LYS A 213 -2.80 -14.84 11.42
CA LYS A 213 -3.17 -14.01 12.58
C LYS A 213 -4.25 -12.96 12.25
N PRO A 214 -4.07 -12.08 11.24
CA PRO A 214 -5.09 -11.07 10.93
C PRO A 214 -6.40 -11.68 10.44
N PHE A 215 -6.37 -12.77 9.65
CA PHE A 215 -7.61 -13.44 9.24
C PHE A 215 -8.40 -14.01 10.42
N SER A 216 -7.74 -14.76 11.31
CA SER A 216 -8.41 -15.32 12.50
C SER A 216 -9.00 -14.23 13.39
N TYR A 217 -8.28 -13.12 13.57
CA TYR A 217 -8.78 -11.96 14.32
C TYR A 217 -10.04 -11.37 13.68
N VAL A 218 -9.99 -11.10 12.37
CA VAL A 218 -11.09 -10.50 11.61
C VAL A 218 -12.34 -11.37 11.67
N PHE A 219 -12.20 -12.67 11.42
CA PHE A 219 -13.34 -13.59 11.42
C PHE A 219 -14.00 -13.68 12.79
N GLU A 220 -13.22 -13.75 13.88
CA GLU A 220 -13.80 -13.82 15.22
C GLU A 220 -14.45 -12.49 15.63
N LYS A 221 -13.82 -11.35 15.34
CA LYS A 221 -14.34 -10.03 15.70
C LYS A 221 -15.64 -9.69 14.97
N TYR A 222 -15.74 -10.06 13.69
CA TYR A 222 -16.81 -9.60 12.80
C TYR A 222 -17.81 -10.70 12.40
N LYS A 223 -17.82 -11.85 13.06
CA LYS A 223 -18.70 -13.00 12.74
C LYS A 223 -20.21 -12.71 12.73
N SER A 224 -20.66 -11.66 13.42
CA SER A 224 -22.10 -11.36 13.60
C SER A 224 -22.70 -10.45 12.54
N GLN A 225 -21.97 -10.09 11.48
CA GLN A 225 -22.43 -9.19 10.43
C GLN A 225 -21.85 -9.59 9.06
N PRO A 226 -22.48 -9.18 7.94
CA PRO A 226 -21.91 -9.38 6.61
C PRO A 226 -20.53 -8.72 6.52
N LEU A 227 -19.52 -9.49 6.14
CA LEU A 227 -18.12 -9.10 6.14
C LEU A 227 -17.54 -9.15 4.72
N LEU A 228 -16.96 -8.04 4.28
CA LEU A 228 -16.14 -7.96 3.09
C LEU A 228 -14.67 -7.76 3.50
N VAL A 229 -13.83 -8.75 3.27
CA VAL A 229 -12.38 -8.64 3.44
C VAL A 229 -11.74 -8.31 2.10
N ILE A 230 -10.95 -7.25 2.04
CA ILE A 230 -10.19 -6.88 0.85
C ILE A 230 -8.71 -7.00 1.18
N LEU A 231 -8.07 -8.03 0.63
CA LEU A 231 -6.66 -8.34 0.86
C LEU A 231 -5.78 -7.74 -0.24
N PHE A 232 -4.75 -7.01 0.16
CA PHE A 232 -3.68 -6.55 -0.71
C PHE A 232 -2.35 -7.15 -0.27
N SER A 233 -1.72 -7.92 -1.15
CA SER A 233 -0.41 -8.52 -0.91
C SER A 233 0.29 -8.81 -2.24
N ASP A 234 1.61 -8.95 -2.22
CA ASP A 234 2.37 -9.41 -3.38
C ASP A 234 2.53 -10.94 -3.45
N GLY A 235 2.00 -11.66 -2.44
CA GLY A 235 1.72 -13.09 -2.50
C GLY A 235 2.78 -14.01 -1.86
N PHE A 236 3.40 -13.61 -0.75
CA PHE A 236 4.49 -14.38 -0.16
C PHE A 236 4.07 -15.48 0.85
N ALA A 237 5.02 -16.31 1.28
CA ALA A 237 4.84 -17.47 2.16
C ALA A 237 4.17 -17.11 3.50
N ASN A 238 2.92 -17.56 3.68
CA ASN A 238 2.22 -17.45 4.95
C ASN A 238 2.93 -18.25 6.04
N ARG A 239 3.18 -17.61 7.19
CA ARG A 239 3.54 -18.34 8.42
C ARG A 239 2.28 -18.64 9.23
N GLY A 240 2.12 -19.90 9.63
CA GLY A 240 1.05 -20.33 10.53
C GLY A 240 0.08 -21.33 9.89
N GLU A 241 -1.15 -21.33 10.38
CA GLU A 241 -2.22 -22.20 9.89
C GLU A 241 -2.53 -21.92 8.41
N SER A 242 -3.07 -22.93 7.73
CA SER A 242 -3.49 -22.81 6.34
C SER A 242 -4.66 -21.82 6.21
N VAL A 243 -4.43 -20.70 5.51
CA VAL A 243 -5.42 -19.62 5.35
C VAL A 243 -6.66 -20.09 4.61
N ASP A 244 -6.51 -21.01 3.65
CA ASP A 244 -7.61 -21.66 2.95
C ASP A 244 -8.54 -22.43 3.91
N GLN A 245 -8.00 -23.16 4.88
CA GLN A 245 -8.78 -23.84 5.93
C GLN A 245 -9.44 -22.86 6.90
N LEU A 246 -8.80 -21.72 7.18
CA LEU A 246 -9.41 -20.64 7.97
C LEU A 246 -10.62 -20.04 7.24
N ILE A 247 -10.45 -19.70 5.96
CA ILE A 247 -11.52 -19.15 5.13
C ILE A 247 -12.67 -20.15 4.97
N ALA A 248 -12.36 -21.41 4.66
CA ALA A 248 -13.38 -22.46 4.47
C ALA A 248 -14.20 -22.76 5.74
N ARG A 249 -13.61 -22.58 6.94
CA ARG A 249 -14.36 -22.69 8.19
C ARG A 249 -15.21 -21.45 8.47
N ALA A 250 -14.64 -20.26 8.27
CA ALA A 250 -15.36 -19.01 8.47
C ALA A 250 -16.58 -18.90 7.55
N SER A 251 -16.45 -19.32 6.28
CA SER A 251 -17.54 -19.23 5.29
C SER A 251 -18.81 -20.00 5.66
N LYS A 252 -18.73 -20.98 6.57
CA LYS A 252 -19.87 -21.74 7.12
C LYS A 252 -20.58 -21.06 8.27
N GLN A 253 -19.91 -20.14 8.95
CA GLN A 253 -20.35 -19.58 10.22
C GLN A 253 -20.83 -18.14 10.09
N MET A 254 -20.50 -17.47 8.99
CA MET A 254 -20.81 -16.06 8.80
C MET A 254 -21.04 -15.70 7.33
N ASP A 255 -21.63 -14.52 7.12
CA ASP A 255 -21.77 -13.97 5.78
C ASP A 255 -20.45 -13.31 5.32
N LEU A 256 -19.71 -13.99 4.44
CA LEU A 256 -18.32 -13.66 4.12
C LEU A 256 -18.11 -13.49 2.61
N SER A 257 -17.43 -12.42 2.23
CA SER A 257 -16.86 -12.22 0.91
C SER A 257 -15.41 -11.74 1.05
N ILE A 258 -14.52 -12.25 0.22
CA ILE A 258 -13.09 -11.94 0.24
C ILE A 258 -12.65 -11.56 -1.17
N CYS A 259 -12.18 -10.33 -1.36
CA CYS A 259 -11.52 -9.89 -2.59
C CYS A 259 -10.01 -9.88 -2.38
N ILE A 260 -9.26 -10.59 -3.22
CA ILE A 260 -7.80 -10.61 -3.17
C ILE A 260 -7.23 -9.87 -4.38
N PHE A 261 -6.40 -8.88 -4.11
CA PHE A 261 -5.67 -8.10 -5.09
C PHE A 261 -4.18 -8.36 -4.95
N GLN A 262 -3.60 -9.03 -5.94
CA GLN A 262 -2.15 -9.13 -6.02
C GLN A 262 -1.56 -7.76 -6.36
N ILE A 263 -0.52 -7.33 -5.65
CA ILE A 263 0.21 -6.11 -5.95
C ILE A 263 1.58 -6.45 -6.55
N GLY A 264 1.83 -5.97 -7.76
CA GLY A 264 3.00 -6.33 -8.55
C GLY A 264 2.92 -7.73 -9.17
N LYS A 265 3.85 -8.04 -10.06
CA LYS A 265 3.98 -9.38 -10.65
C LYS A 265 5.02 -10.22 -9.91
N ASP A 266 4.57 -11.37 -9.43
CA ASP A 266 5.40 -12.40 -8.83
C ASP A 266 4.78 -13.78 -9.09
N GLU A 267 5.55 -14.70 -9.67
CA GLU A 267 5.06 -16.02 -10.10
C GLU A 267 4.61 -16.88 -8.94
N ASP A 268 5.25 -16.77 -7.77
CA ASP A 268 4.87 -17.55 -6.60
C ASP A 268 3.63 -16.96 -5.91
N GLY A 269 3.52 -15.62 -5.91
CA GLY A 269 2.29 -14.94 -5.50
C GLY A 269 1.07 -15.32 -6.32
N GLU A 270 1.21 -15.39 -7.65
CA GLU A 270 0.12 -15.82 -8.54
C GLU A 270 -0.37 -17.23 -8.21
N LYS A 271 0.53 -18.17 -7.89
CA LYS A 271 0.16 -19.56 -7.56
C LYS A 271 -0.65 -19.65 -6.26
N ILE A 272 -0.25 -18.92 -5.23
CA ILE A 272 -0.94 -18.95 -3.92
C ILE A 272 -2.32 -18.33 -4.05
N ILE A 273 -2.40 -17.19 -4.73
CA ILE A 273 -3.66 -16.48 -4.90
C ILE A 273 -4.63 -17.31 -5.76
N LYS A 274 -4.17 -17.94 -6.85
CA LYS A 274 -4.97 -18.90 -7.63
C LYS A 274 -5.44 -20.09 -6.78
N ARG A 275 -4.60 -20.60 -5.88
CA ARG A 275 -4.99 -21.69 -4.97
C ARG A 275 -6.13 -21.27 -4.05
N LEU A 276 -6.12 -20.04 -3.53
CA LEU A 276 -7.17 -19.52 -2.65
C LEU A 276 -8.51 -19.36 -3.38
N ASP A 277 -8.48 -19.07 -4.67
CA ASP A 277 -9.68 -19.01 -5.54
C ASP A 277 -10.25 -20.41 -5.81
N SER A 278 -9.39 -21.38 -6.17
CA SER A 278 -9.85 -22.64 -6.76
C SER A 278 -10.04 -23.81 -5.80
N SER A 279 -9.67 -23.67 -4.51
CA SER A 279 -9.49 -24.85 -3.63
C SER A 279 -10.44 -24.91 -2.43
N LEU A 280 -11.26 -23.89 -2.19
CA LEU A 280 -12.04 -23.79 -0.94
C LEU A 280 -13.15 -24.84 -0.83
N GLU A 281 -13.83 -25.16 -1.92
CA GLU A 281 -14.88 -26.20 -1.94
C GLU A 281 -14.30 -27.57 -1.58
N SER A 282 -13.08 -27.88 -2.04
CA SER A 282 -12.38 -29.12 -1.69
C SER A 282 -12.03 -29.23 -0.20
N LEU A 283 -11.96 -28.09 0.49
CA LEU A 283 -11.76 -27.97 1.94
C LEU A 283 -13.10 -27.87 2.71
N GLY A 284 -14.21 -28.04 1.99
CA GLY A 284 -15.56 -28.12 2.53
C GLY A 284 -16.29 -26.79 2.62
N ALA A 285 -15.82 -25.70 2.02
CA ALA A 285 -16.61 -24.46 1.92
C ALA A 285 -17.93 -24.72 1.17
N GLU A 286 -19.04 -24.17 1.65
CA GLU A 286 -20.37 -24.39 1.07
C GLU A 286 -20.65 -23.52 -0.16
N ARG A 287 -19.89 -22.44 -0.30
CA ARG A 287 -19.96 -21.48 -1.39
C ARG A 287 -18.58 -20.92 -1.66
N ASP A 288 -18.36 -20.49 -2.89
CA ASP A 288 -17.21 -19.68 -3.22
C ASP A 288 -17.35 -18.28 -2.59
N VAL A 289 -16.38 -17.91 -1.77
CA VAL A 289 -16.35 -16.63 -1.06
C VAL A 289 -15.10 -15.82 -1.39
N VAL A 290 -14.17 -16.39 -2.16
CA VAL A 290 -12.94 -15.70 -2.56
C VAL A 290 -13.10 -15.29 -4.00
N SER A 291 -12.64 -14.09 -4.31
CA SER A 291 -12.53 -13.66 -5.69
C SER A 291 -11.23 -12.92 -5.89
N VAL A 292 -10.51 -13.32 -6.93
CA VAL A 292 -9.18 -12.81 -7.23
C VAL A 292 -9.21 -11.84 -8.41
N LYS A 293 -8.43 -10.76 -8.33
CA LYS A 293 -8.01 -10.00 -9.52
C LYS A 293 -6.50 -9.99 -9.64
N ASP A 294 -6.04 -10.34 -10.84
CA ASP A 294 -4.64 -10.25 -11.23
C ASP A 294 -4.17 -8.79 -11.21
N PHE A 295 -2.88 -8.60 -10.89
CA PHE A 295 -2.30 -7.27 -10.83
C PHE A 295 -2.41 -6.49 -12.15
N SER A 296 -2.32 -7.18 -13.30
CA SER A 296 -2.44 -6.52 -14.61
C SER A 296 -3.79 -5.81 -14.76
N TYR A 297 -4.87 -6.45 -14.33
CA TYR A 297 -6.20 -5.85 -14.40
C TYR A 297 -6.32 -4.66 -13.45
N LEU A 298 -5.84 -4.81 -12.20
CA LEU A 298 -5.83 -3.74 -11.22
C LEU A 298 -5.01 -2.54 -11.72
N PHE A 299 -3.85 -2.78 -12.34
CA PHE A 299 -2.98 -1.75 -12.89
C PHE A 299 -3.62 -0.97 -14.05
N ASP A 300 -4.35 -1.66 -14.93
CA ASP A 300 -4.94 -1.05 -16.11
C ASP A 300 -6.25 -0.30 -15.84
N HIS A 301 -6.99 -0.68 -14.79
CA HIS A 301 -8.36 -0.20 -14.54
C HIS A 301 -8.54 0.49 -13.18
N GLY A 302 -7.61 0.30 -12.24
CA GLY A 302 -7.69 0.81 -10.87
C GLY A 302 -8.61 0.02 -9.95
N LEU A 303 -8.48 0.27 -8.64
CA LEU A 303 -9.16 -0.46 -7.58
C LEU A 303 -10.69 -0.34 -7.64
N LYS A 304 -11.22 0.85 -7.95
CA LYS A 304 -12.68 1.07 -8.01
C LYS A 304 -13.35 0.18 -9.06
N ALA A 305 -12.77 0.13 -10.27
CA ALA A 305 -13.28 -0.71 -11.35
C ALA A 305 -13.11 -2.20 -11.04
N ALA A 306 -11.95 -2.59 -10.50
CA ALA A 306 -11.68 -3.98 -10.17
C ALA A 306 -12.61 -4.51 -9.06
N LEU A 307 -12.85 -3.72 -8.01
CA LEU A 307 -13.77 -4.08 -6.93
C LEU A 307 -15.23 -4.09 -7.42
N TYR A 308 -15.62 -3.15 -8.28
CA TYR A 308 -16.95 -3.15 -8.88
C TYR A 308 -17.21 -4.43 -9.69
N GLU A 309 -16.27 -4.85 -10.53
CA GLU A 309 -16.41 -6.10 -11.29
C GLU A 309 -16.47 -7.34 -10.40
N LEU A 310 -15.63 -7.42 -9.36
CA LEU A 310 -15.67 -8.53 -8.40
C LEU A 310 -17.02 -8.62 -7.69
N LEU A 311 -17.49 -7.50 -7.14
CA LEU A 311 -18.77 -7.47 -6.43
C LEU A 311 -19.97 -7.62 -7.36
N ARG A 312 -19.82 -7.34 -8.66
CA ARG A 312 -20.86 -7.60 -9.68
C ARG A 312 -21.00 -9.09 -9.97
N ALA A 313 -19.89 -9.83 -10.02
CA ALA A 313 -19.87 -11.26 -10.33
C ALA A 313 -20.34 -12.15 -9.17
N ALA A 314 -20.27 -11.66 -7.93
CA ALA A 314 -20.62 -12.42 -6.72
C ALA A 314 -22.15 -12.54 -6.45
N ASN A 315 -23.02 -12.09 -7.36
CA ASN A 315 -24.49 -12.13 -7.25
C ASN A 315 -25.14 -12.88 -8.42
#